data_AF-A0A9D4Q251-F1
#
_entry.id   AF-A0A9D4Q251-F1
#
_cell.length_a   1.000
_cell.length_b   1.000
_cell.length_c   1.000
_cell.angle_alpha   90.00
_cell.angle_beta   90.00
_cell.angle_gamma   90.00
#
_symmetry.space_group_name_H-M   'P 1'
#
loop_
_entity.id
_entity.type
_entity.pdbx_description
1 polymer ?
#
loop_
_entity_poly.entity_id
_entity_poly.type
_entity_poly.pdbx_seq_one_letter_code
_entity_poly.pdbx_strand_id
1 'polypeptide(L)'
;MQANQLSQHLLGPKQFPLNRLVAIFHAIVDEHVAPSAVTLAQVESLVSLRLLARVSREEQLSTPRYKCLVDLDFIRAVARTVAFDIVGHLNDFAS
;
A
#
# COMPACT_ATOMS: atom_id res chain seq x y z
N MET A 1 -17.03 9.97 24.68
CA MET A 1 -16.90 8.53 24.41
C MET A 1 -15.81 8.32 23.35
N GLN A 2 -14.53 8.21 23.74
CA GLN A 2 -13.45 7.89 22.80
C GLN A 2 -13.25 6.37 22.82
N ALA A 3 -13.96 5.68 21.93
CA ALA A 3 -13.79 4.26 21.75
C ALA A 3 -12.50 4.01 20.95
N ASN A 4 -11.47 3.50 21.63
CA ASN A 4 -10.62 2.46 21.10
C ASN A 4 -9.78 2.82 19.84
N GLN A 5 -8.84 3.77 19.96
CA GLN A 5 -7.62 3.72 19.15
C GLN A 5 -6.77 2.54 19.64
N LEU A 6 -7.24 1.31 19.42
CA LEU A 6 -6.29 0.20 19.28
C LEU A 6 -5.35 0.65 18.18
N SER A 7 -4.08 0.84 18.51
CA SER A 7 -2.97 1.00 17.58
C SER A 7 -3.19 0.06 16.40
N GLN A 8 -3.72 0.59 15.28
CA GLN A 8 -4.32 -0.26 14.24
C GLN A 8 -3.26 -1.15 13.58
N HIS A 9 -2.00 -0.75 13.71
CA HIS A 9 -0.82 -1.49 13.31
C HIS A 9 -0.60 -2.80 14.11
N LEU A 10 -1.12 -2.91 15.34
CA LEU A 10 -1.05 -4.14 16.15
C LEU A 10 -1.96 -5.26 15.63
N LEU A 11 -2.97 -4.93 14.81
CA LEU A 11 -3.88 -5.90 14.20
C LEU A 11 -3.30 -6.51 12.90
N GLY A 12 -2.10 -6.10 12.52
CA GLY A 12 -1.43 -6.51 11.29
C GLY A 12 -1.95 -5.80 10.03
N PRO A 13 -1.34 -6.09 8.86
CA PRO A 13 -1.66 -5.42 7.61
C PRO A 13 -3.06 -5.80 7.12
N LYS A 14 -3.93 -4.80 6.99
CA LYS A 14 -5.28 -4.96 6.46
C LYS A 14 -5.25 -5.24 4.96
N GLN A 15 -6.19 -6.06 4.50
CA GLN A 15 -6.40 -6.30 3.06
C GLN A 15 -6.99 -5.05 2.41
N PHE A 16 -6.58 -4.75 1.18
CA PHE A 16 -7.08 -3.63 0.40
C PHE A 16 -7.32 -4.02 -1.06
N PRO A 17 -8.30 -3.40 -1.74
CA PRO A 17 -8.55 -3.64 -3.16
C PRO A 17 -7.55 -2.87 -4.05
N LEU A 18 -7.32 -3.36 -5.27
CA LEU A 18 -6.40 -2.75 -6.24
C LEU A 18 -6.71 -1.29 -6.56
N ASN A 19 -8.00 -0.96 -6.75
CA ASN A 19 -8.43 0.41 -7.04
C ASN A 19 -8.00 1.40 -5.95
N ARG A 20 -8.02 0.99 -4.68
CA ARG A 20 -7.56 1.81 -3.56
C ARG A 20 -6.04 2.02 -3.60
N LEU A 21 -5.27 0.98 -3.94
CA LEU A 21 -3.82 1.09 -4.10
C LEU A 21 -3.47 2.12 -5.18
N VAL A 22 -4.10 2.00 -6.35
CA VAL A 22 -3.88 2.90 -7.49
C VAL A 22 -4.32 4.33 -7.18
N ALA A 23 -5.48 4.50 -6.53
CA ALA A 23 -5.95 5.82 -6.12
C ALA A 23 -5.00 6.51 -5.12
N ILE A 24 -4.47 5.77 -4.14
CA ILE A 24 -3.48 6.31 -3.20
C ILE A 24 -2.18 6.65 -3.92
N PHE A 25 -1.71 5.77 -4.81
CA PHE A 25 -0.51 6.02 -5.61
C PHE A 25 -0.62 7.32 -6.42
N HIS A 26 -1.75 7.55 -7.11
CA HIS A 26 -1.99 8.79 -7.84
C HIS A 26 -2.17 10.02 -6.95
N ALA A 27 -2.58 9.85 -5.68
CA ALA A 27 -2.71 10.95 -4.74
C ALA A 27 -1.38 11.38 -4.11
N ILE A 28 -0.36 10.52 -4.13
CA ILE A 28 0.96 10.80 -3.52
C ILE A 28 2.07 11.08 -4.55
N VAL A 29 1.82 10.79 -5.83
CA VAL A 29 2.76 11.07 -6.91
C VAL A 29 2.43 12.45 -7.50
N ASP A 30 3.41 13.36 -7.54
CA ASP A 30 3.21 14.72 -8.05
C ASP A 30 3.05 14.76 -9.59
N GLU A 31 3.48 13.71 -10.29
CA GLU A 31 3.39 13.60 -11.74
C GLU A 31 2.04 13.01 -12.18
N HIS A 32 1.48 13.51 -13.29
CA HIS A 32 0.32 12.90 -13.93
C HIS A 32 0.72 11.57 -14.58
N VAL A 33 0.81 10.50 -13.78
CA VAL A 33 1.00 9.15 -14.29
C VAL A 33 -0.34 8.71 -14.90
N ALA A 34 -0.38 8.53 -16.22
CA ALA A 34 -1.54 7.94 -16.86
C ALA A 34 -1.74 6.50 -16.33
N PRO A 35 -2.95 6.10 -15.92
CA PRO A 35 -3.20 4.72 -15.52
C PRO A 35 -2.92 3.81 -16.72
N SER A 36 -1.83 3.05 -16.63
CA SER A 36 -1.34 2.21 -17.72
C SER A 36 -1.27 0.75 -17.28
N ALA A 37 -1.35 -0.17 -18.25
CA ALA A 37 -1.17 -1.60 -18.00
C ALA A 37 0.19 -1.90 -17.33
N VAL A 38 1.18 -1.02 -17.51
CA VAL A 38 2.51 -1.14 -16.88
C VAL A 38 2.42 -1.02 -15.36
N THR A 39 1.63 -0.10 -14.83
CA THR A 39 1.42 0.07 -13.39
C THR A 39 0.81 -1.20 -12.77
N LEU A 40 -0.10 -1.87 -13.48
CA LEU A 40 -0.69 -3.13 -13.03
C LEU A 40 0.34 -4.28 -13.06
N ALA A 41 1.16 -4.37 -14.10
CA ALA A 41 2.23 -5.37 -14.18
C ALA A 41 3.30 -5.19 -13.09
N GLN A 42 3.58 -3.94 -12.68
CA GLN A 42 4.47 -3.64 -11.57
C GLN A 42 3.92 -4.16 -10.24
N VAL A 43 2.61 -4.03 -9.99
CA VAL A 43 1.98 -4.58 -8.78
C VAL A 43 2.16 -6.11 -8.71
N GLU A 44 1.97 -6.82 -9.83
CA GLU A 44 2.20 -8.28 -9.86
C GLU A 44 3.68 -8.64 -9.65
N SER A 45 4.61 -7.81 -10.16
CA SER A 45 6.04 -7.98 -9.87
C SER A 45 6.35 -7.85 -8.37
N LEU A 46 5.71 -6.90 -7.66
CA LEU A 46 5.83 -6.78 -6.21
C LEU A 46 5.26 -8.01 -5.46
N VAL A 47 4.25 -8.67 -6.02
CA VAL A 47 3.73 -9.94 -5.49
C VAL A 47 4.74 -11.07 -5.70
N SER A 48 5.34 -11.17 -6.88
CA SER A 48 6.40 -12.16 -7.15
C SER A 48 7.62 -11.98 -6.25
N LEU A 49 7.99 -10.73 -5.93
CA LEU A 49 9.07 -10.39 -5.01
C LEU A 49 8.72 -10.52 -3.53
N ARG A 50 7.50 -10.95 -3.17
CA ARG A 50 7.00 -11.08 -1.79
C ARG A 50 7.00 -9.78 -0.99
N LEU A 51 6.92 -8.63 -1.67
CA LEU A 51 6.69 -7.33 -1.02
C LEU A 51 5.19 -7.08 -0.80
N LEU A 52 4.36 -7.63 -1.70
CA LEU A 52 2.91 -7.73 -1.58
C LEU A 52 2.47 -9.19 -1.61
N ALA A 53 1.27 -9.46 -1.09
CA ALA A 53 0.59 -10.74 -1.31
C ALA A 53 -0.80 -10.49 -1.87
N ARG A 54 -1.13 -11.19 -2.97
CA ARG A 54 -2.51 -11.32 -3.44
C ARG A 54 -3.26 -12.27 -2.50
N VAL A 55 -4.40 -11.82 -1.97
CA VAL A 55 -5.23 -12.54 -1.00
C VAL A 55 -6.54 -13.03 -1.62
N SER A 56 -6.96 -12.42 -2.72
CA SER A 56 -8.03 -12.94 -3.57
C SER A 56 -7.60 -14.20 -4.32
N ARG A 57 -8.53 -15.11 -4.60
CA ARG A 57 -8.31 -16.25 -5.49
C ARG A 57 -7.98 -15.78 -6.91
N GLU A 58 -7.18 -16.56 -7.64
CA GLU A 58 -6.73 -16.21 -8.98
C GLU A 58 -7.89 -16.02 -9.97
N GLU A 59 -8.98 -16.79 -9.80
CA GLU A 59 -10.18 -16.73 -10.65
C GLU A 59 -10.92 -15.38 -10.59
N GLN A 60 -10.72 -14.58 -9.54
CA GLN A 60 -11.27 -13.23 -9.41
C GLN A 60 -10.29 -12.18 -9.94
N LEU A 61 -10.17 -12.11 -11.27
CA LEU A 61 -9.34 -11.09 -11.93
C LEU A 61 -9.95 -9.67 -11.85
N SER A 62 -11.26 -9.55 -11.66
CA SER A 62 -11.98 -8.27 -11.68
C SER A 62 -11.84 -7.45 -10.40
N THR A 63 -11.58 -8.10 -9.25
CA THR A 63 -11.55 -7.45 -7.93
C THR A 63 -10.43 -8.00 -7.05
N PRO A 64 -9.16 -7.96 -7.51
CA PRO A 64 -8.07 -8.52 -6.74
C PRO A 64 -7.85 -7.72 -5.44
N ARG A 65 -7.58 -8.46 -4.36
CA ARG A 65 -7.27 -7.90 -3.04
C ARG A 65 -5.84 -8.25 -2.67
N TYR A 66 -5.15 -7.29 -2.08
CA TYR A 66 -3.74 -7.40 -1.70
C TYR A 66 -3.55 -7.09 -0.22
N LYS A 67 -2.41 -7.50 0.32
CA LYS A 67 -1.89 -7.07 1.63
C LYS A 67 -0.40 -6.76 1.51
N CYS A 68 0.07 -5.83 2.33
CA CYS A 68 1.49 -5.52 2.45
C CYS A 68 2.21 -6.60 3.28
N LEU A 69 3.42 -7.00 2.88
CA LEU A 69 4.24 -7.98 3.60
C LEU A 69 5.48 -7.38 4.26
N VAL A 70 5.80 -6.11 3.96
CA VAL A 70 6.98 -5.43 4.51
C VAL A 70 6.65 -4.64 5.77
N ASP A 71 7.65 -4.46 6.61
CA ASP A 71 7.55 -3.67 7.83
C ASP A 71 7.72 -2.16 7.56
N LEU A 72 7.52 -1.37 8.61
CA LEU A 72 7.61 0.09 8.54
C LEU A 72 9.05 0.57 8.29
N ASP A 73 10.07 -0.14 8.76
CA ASP A 73 11.46 0.30 8.61
C ASP A 73 11.94 0.12 7.16
N PHE A 74 11.52 -0.96 6.50
CA PHE A 74 11.69 -1.14 5.07
C PHE A 74 11.00 -0.01 4.29
N ILE A 75 9.74 0.30 4.61
CA ILE A 75 9.00 1.37 3.93
C ILE A 75 9.66 2.73 4.16
N ARG A 76 10.16 3.02 5.38
CA ARG A 76 10.92 4.24 5.66
C ARG A 76 12.21 4.31 4.84
N ALA A 77 12.90 3.19 4.65
CA ALA A 77 14.09 3.15 3.81
C ALA A 77 13.78 3.50 2.35
N VAL A 78 12.71 2.93 1.79
CA VAL A 78 12.23 3.25 0.43
C VAL A 78 11.78 4.70 0.33
N ALA A 79 11.00 5.19 1.29
CA ALA A 79 10.50 6.56 1.29
C ALA A 79 11.64 7.59 1.25
N ARG A 80 12.75 7.33 1.94
CA ARG A 80 13.96 8.18 1.88
C ARG A 80 14.59 8.23 0.49
N THR A 81 14.58 7.14 -0.29
CA THR A 81 15.21 7.15 -1.63
C THR A 81 14.44 7.97 -2.64
N VAL A 82 13.16 8.24 -2.37
CA VAL A 82 12.27 9.06 -3.22
C VAL A 82 11.87 10.38 -2.55
N ALA A 83 12.54 10.75 -1.44
CA ALA A 83 12.26 11.97 -0.67
C ALA A 83 10.78 12.15 -0.27
N PHE A 84 10.11 11.06 0.11
CA PHE A 84 8.69 11.04 0.49
C PHE A 84 8.51 10.98 2.02
N ASP A 85 7.69 11.85 2.59
CA ASP A 85 7.38 11.83 4.03
C ASP A 85 6.26 10.84 4.36
N ILE A 86 6.62 9.56 4.51
CA ILE A 86 5.65 8.52 4.89
C ILE A 86 5.08 8.73 6.29
N VAL A 87 5.82 9.32 7.23
CA VAL A 87 5.40 9.42 8.64
C VAL A 87 4.26 10.43 8.78
N GLY A 88 4.31 11.55 8.04
CA GLY A 88 3.23 12.52 7.96
C GLY A 88 1.89 11.94 7.47
N HIS A 89 1.91 10.80 6.77
CA HIS A 89 0.72 10.10 6.30
C HIS A 89 0.19 9.00 7.25
N LEU A 90 0.82 8.77 8.40
CA LEU A 90 0.39 7.77 9.37
C LEU A 90 -0.34 8.40 10.56
N ASN A 91 -1.62 8.07 10.73
CA ASN A 91 -2.49 8.62 11.80
C ASN A 91 -1.96 8.41 13.24
N ASP A 92 -1.15 7.38 13.47
CA ASP A 92 -0.61 7.07 14.82
C ASP A 92 0.71 7.81 15.11
N PHE A 93 1.34 8.43 14.10
CA PHE A 93 2.68 9.05 14.20
C PHE A 93 2.71 10.52 13.79
N ALA A 94 1.64 11.05 13.20
CA ALA A 94 1.42 12.47 13.03
C ALA A 94 1.17 13.09 14.43
N SER A 95 2.22 13.66 15.01
CA SER A 95 2.19 14.44 16.27
C SER A 95 2.41 15.92 15.95
#